data_AF-A0A516WLQ5-F1
#
_entry.id   AF-A0A516WLQ5-F1
#
_cell.length_a   1.000
_cell.length_b   1.000
_cell.length_c   1.000
_cell.angle_alpha   90.00
_cell.angle_beta   90.00
_cell.angle_gamma   90.00
#
_symmetry.space_group_name_H-M   'P 1'
#
loop_
_entity.id
_entity.type
_entity.pdbx_description
1 polymer ?
#
loop_
_entity_poly.entity_id
_entity_poly.type
_entity_poly.pdbx_seq_one_letter_code
_entity_poly.pdbx_strand_id
1 'polypeptide(L)'
;MTLEAQHSMSTTTEAAPAKERTRSLYRGDPGMWSWVLHRITGVMTFFFLFVHVLDTALVRVNPDTYDSVIETYKNPIVGLMELALVAAVLYHALNGVRVMLVDFWSKGPQYQRLMLWVILAIWFLVMIPGAGRIFYNMFAGH
;
A
#
# COMPACT_ATOMS: atom_id res chain seq x y z
N MET A 1 -76.89 -7.67 -36.38
CA MET A 1 -76.13 -8.91 -36.64
C MET A 1 -75.02 -8.50 -37.59
N THR A 2 -73.77 -8.27 -37.24
CA THR A 2 -72.88 -8.73 -36.16
C THR A 2 -71.76 -7.71 -35.96
N LEU A 3 -71.52 -7.24 -34.74
CA LEU A 3 -70.26 -6.60 -34.32
C LEU A 3 -69.85 -7.28 -33.01
N GLU A 4 -68.58 -7.18 -32.64
CA GLU A 4 -67.92 -7.88 -31.51
C GLU A 4 -67.31 -9.24 -31.88
N ALA A 5 -66.40 -9.25 -32.85
CA ALA A 5 -65.32 -10.23 -32.89
C ALA A 5 -64.04 -9.58 -32.34
N GLN A 6 -63.44 -10.27 -31.36
CA GLN A 6 -62.00 -10.33 -31.11
C GLN A 6 -61.30 -9.05 -30.61
N HIS A 7 -61.02 -9.02 -29.30
CA HIS A 7 -59.62 -9.08 -28.82
C HIS A 7 -59.55 -9.14 -27.30
N SER A 8 -59.31 -10.33 -26.74
CA SER A 8 -58.73 -10.45 -25.41
C SER A 8 -57.28 -10.89 -25.59
N MET A 9 -56.36 -9.92 -25.77
CA MET A 9 -54.93 -10.18 -25.73
C MET A 9 -54.51 -10.32 -24.27
N SER A 10 -54.25 -11.57 -23.85
CA SER A 10 -53.51 -11.84 -22.62
C SER A 10 -52.08 -11.31 -22.78
N THR A 11 -51.75 -10.20 -22.15
CA THR A 11 -50.36 -9.73 -22.04
C THR A 11 -49.74 -10.39 -20.81
N THR A 12 -49.03 -11.49 -21.00
CA THR A 12 -48.12 -12.03 -19.99
C THR A 12 -46.81 -11.25 -20.07
N THR A 13 -46.62 -10.28 -19.18
CA THR A 13 -45.32 -9.64 -18.97
C THR A 13 -44.37 -10.67 -18.36
N GLU A 14 -43.55 -11.30 -19.18
CA GLU A 14 -42.46 -12.17 -18.74
C GLU A 14 -41.38 -11.31 -18.07
N ALA A 15 -41.28 -11.42 -16.74
CA ALA A 15 -40.26 -10.70 -15.97
C ALA A 15 -38.87 -11.28 -16.27
N ALA A 16 -37.95 -10.42 -16.73
CA ALA A 16 -36.58 -10.82 -17.05
C ALA A 16 -35.86 -11.42 -15.82
N PRO A 17 -35.05 -12.48 -15.98
CA PRO A 17 -34.39 -13.16 -14.87
C PRO A 17 -33.38 -12.23 -14.18
N ALA A 18 -33.42 -12.20 -12.84
CA ALA A 18 -32.50 -11.42 -12.03
C ALA A 18 -31.06 -11.92 -12.24
N LYS A 19 -30.19 -11.04 -12.77
CA LYS A 19 -28.78 -11.35 -13.02
C LYS A 19 -28.07 -11.62 -11.70
N GLU A 20 -27.73 -12.87 -11.46
CA GLU A 20 -26.97 -13.30 -10.29
C GLU A 20 -25.62 -12.55 -10.27
N ARG A 21 -25.42 -11.71 -9.25
CA ARG A 21 -24.26 -10.82 -9.15
C ARG A 21 -23.05 -11.65 -8.74
N THR A 22 -22.46 -12.37 -9.70
CA THR A 22 -21.23 -13.13 -9.50
C THR A 22 -20.11 -12.16 -9.06
N ARG A 23 -19.70 -12.26 -7.79
CA ARG A 23 -18.52 -11.56 -7.28
C ARG A 23 -17.28 -12.23 -7.90
N SER A 24 -16.89 -11.78 -9.08
CA SER A 24 -15.59 -12.09 -9.66
C SER A 24 -14.51 -11.33 -8.87
N LEU A 25 -13.61 -12.05 -8.17
CA LEU A 25 -12.41 -11.43 -7.62
C LEU A 25 -11.53 -11.01 -8.80
N TYR A 26 -11.31 -9.70 -8.98
CA TYR A 26 -10.45 -9.19 -10.04
C TYR A 26 -9.03 -9.76 -9.85
N ARG A 27 -8.52 -10.44 -10.88
CA ARG A 27 -7.21 -11.14 -10.84
C ARG A 27 -5.99 -10.20 -10.83
N GLY A 28 -6.19 -8.89 -10.68
CA GLY A 28 -5.19 -7.89 -10.28
C GLY A 28 -3.93 -7.87 -11.12
N ASP A 29 -3.83 -6.96 -12.10
CA ASP A 29 -2.52 -6.67 -12.72
C ASP A 29 -1.51 -6.28 -11.61
N PRO A 30 -0.23 -6.68 -11.69
CA PRO A 30 0.80 -6.29 -10.72
C PRO A 30 0.84 -4.78 -10.42
N GLY A 31 0.45 -3.94 -11.38
CA GLY A 31 0.29 -2.51 -11.19
C GLY A 31 -0.80 -2.13 -10.18
N MET A 32 -1.90 -2.88 -10.10
CA MET A 32 -2.99 -2.64 -9.14
C MET A 32 -2.51 -2.89 -7.71
N TRP A 33 -1.81 -4.00 -7.47
CA TRP A 33 -1.23 -4.31 -6.17
C TRP A 33 -0.17 -3.28 -5.77
N SER A 34 0.66 -2.85 -6.73
CA SER A 34 1.62 -1.79 -6.50
C SER A 34 0.97 -0.46 -6.08
N TRP A 35 -0.17 -0.11 -6.68
CA TRP A 35 -0.95 1.06 -6.28
C TRP A 35 -1.52 0.94 -4.86
N VAL A 36 -2.08 -0.22 -4.49
CA VAL A 36 -2.60 -0.47 -3.14
C VAL A 36 -1.47 -0.29 -2.11
N LEU A 37 -0.33 -0.97 -2.35
CA LEU A 37 0.84 -0.90 -1.47
C LEU A 37 1.37 0.52 -1.33
N HIS A 38 1.40 1.31 -2.41
CA HIS A 38 1.87 2.69 -2.36
C HIS A 38 1.01 3.57 -1.44
N ARG A 39 -0.32 3.38 -1.45
CA ARG A 39 -1.23 4.08 -0.55
C ARG A 39 -1.04 3.65 0.90
N ILE A 40 -0.99 2.35 1.16
CA ILE A 40 -0.82 1.82 2.52
C ILE A 40 0.51 2.32 3.11
N THR A 41 1.61 2.21 2.36
CA THR A 41 2.92 2.72 2.79
C THR A 41 2.95 4.22 2.97
N GLY A 42 2.22 4.99 2.16
CA GLY A 42 2.09 6.44 2.32
C GLY A 42 1.36 6.82 3.61
N VAL A 43 0.24 6.15 3.91
CA VAL A 43 -0.51 6.36 5.16
C VAL A 43 0.33 5.96 6.38
N MET A 44 1.03 4.82 6.33
CA MET A 44 1.94 4.42 7.40
C MET A 44 3.06 5.45 7.62
N THR A 45 3.67 5.94 6.54
CA THR A 45 4.72 6.96 6.60
C THR A 45 4.21 8.27 7.19
N PHE A 46 3.00 8.71 6.80
CA PHE A 46 2.39 9.93 7.35
C PHE A 46 2.20 9.85 8.87
N PHE A 47 1.58 8.78 9.38
CA PHE A 47 1.38 8.63 10.82
C PHE A 47 2.68 8.41 11.58
N PHE A 48 3.65 7.70 11.00
CA PHE A 48 4.99 7.62 11.55
C PHE A 48 5.59 9.03 11.71
N LEU A 49 5.58 9.84 10.65
CA LEU A 49 6.14 11.19 10.71
C LEU A 49 5.41 12.08 11.72
N PHE A 50 4.09 11.94 11.86
CA PHE A 50 3.33 12.67 12.87
C PHE A 50 3.82 12.38 14.29
N VAL A 51 3.89 11.09 14.67
CA VAL A 51 4.37 10.67 16.00
C VAL A 51 5.85 11.01 16.17
N HIS A 52 6.66 10.73 15.16
CA HIS A 52 8.11 10.97 15.16
C HIS A 52 8.48 12.44 15.41
N VAL A 53 7.75 13.38 14.81
CA VAL A 53 7.98 14.81 15.04
C VAL A 53 7.63 15.22 16.47
N LEU A 54 6.56 14.66 17.06
CA LEU A 54 6.20 14.93 18.45
C LEU A 54 7.26 14.39 19.42
N ASP A 55 7.71 13.15 19.23
CA ASP A 55 8.69 12.52 20.11
C ASP A 55 10.06 13.21 20.02
N THR A 56 10.49 13.57 18.81
CA THR A 56 11.76 14.30 18.62
C THR A 56 11.70 15.75 19.14
N ALA A 57 10.53 16.37 19.21
CA ALA A 57 10.36 17.69 19.81
C ALA A 57 10.64 17.68 21.33
N LEU A 58 10.51 16.54 22.02
CA LEU A 58 10.80 16.42 23.45
C LEU A 58 12.27 16.74 23.79
N VAL A 59 13.20 16.53 22.86
CA VAL A 59 14.61 16.93 22.99
C VAL A 59 14.75 18.41 23.36
N ARG A 60 13.83 19.27 22.90
CA ARG A 60 13.85 20.71 23.16
C ARG A 60 13.16 21.12 24.46
N VAL A 61 12.43 20.22 25.10
CA VAL A 61 11.63 20.51 26.31
C VAL A 61 12.34 20.01 27.56
N ASN A 62 12.68 18.72 27.60
CA ASN A 62 13.35 18.10 28.74
C ASN A 62 14.17 16.88 28.26
N PRO A 63 15.51 16.96 28.28
CA PRO A 63 16.38 15.86 27.83
C PRO A 63 16.17 14.56 28.60
N ASP A 64 15.96 14.61 29.92
CA ASP A 64 15.75 13.40 30.74
C ASP A 64 14.46 12.65 30.33
N THR A 65 13.42 13.41 29.96
CA THR A 65 12.16 12.85 29.46
C THR A 65 12.37 12.20 28.10
N TYR A 66 13.15 12.83 27.21
CA TYR A 66 13.50 12.23 25.92
C TYR A 66 14.27 10.91 26.09
N ASP A 67 15.30 10.89 26.95
CA ASP A 67 16.11 9.69 27.19
C ASP A 67 15.26 8.53 27.72
N SER A 68 14.35 8.82 28.68
CA SER A 68 13.44 7.79 29.21
C SER A 68 12.47 7.25 28.15
N VAL A 69 11.95 8.09 27.25
CA VAL A 69 11.08 7.65 26.14
C VAL A 69 11.86 6.80 25.14
N ILE A 70 13.05 7.23 24.73
CA ILE A 70 13.88 6.49 23.79
C ILE A 70 14.31 5.12 24.35
N GLU A 71 14.53 5.02 25.66
CA GLU A 71 14.83 3.74 26.28
C GLU A 71 13.68 2.73 26.14
N THR A 72 12.42 3.18 26.15
CA THR A 72 11.27 2.29 25.89
C THR A 72 11.26 1.73 24.46
N TYR A 73 11.89 2.40 23.51
CA TYR A 73 11.97 1.95 22.10
C TYR A 73 13.04 0.88 21.87
N LYS A 74 13.95 0.66 22.82
CA LYS A 74 15.04 -0.32 22.69
C LYS A 74 14.57 -1.74 23.01
N ASN A 75 13.66 -2.27 22.20
CA ASN A 75 13.17 -3.65 22.36
C ASN A 75 12.91 -4.34 21.01
N PRO A 76 12.84 -5.68 20.97
CA PRO A 76 12.70 -6.41 19.72
C PRO A 76 11.40 -6.11 18.94
N ILE A 77 10.31 -5.74 19.62
CA ILE A 77 9.05 -5.39 18.95
C ILE A 77 9.24 -4.12 18.13
N VAL A 78 9.88 -3.11 18.72
CA VAL A 78 10.20 -1.87 18.03
C VAL A 78 11.23 -2.10 16.93
N GLY A 79 12.22 -2.99 17.12
CA GLY A 79 13.13 -3.39 16.03
C GLY A 79 12.40 -4.00 14.81
N LEU A 80 11.35 -4.80 15.03
CA LEU A 80 10.49 -5.27 13.95
C LEU A 80 9.66 -4.14 13.31
N MET A 81 9.19 -3.17 14.11
CA MET A 81 8.52 -1.98 13.60
C MET A 81 9.45 -1.10 12.77
N GLU A 82 10.72 -0.94 13.18
CA GLU A 82 11.76 -0.24 12.41
C GLU A 82 12.00 -0.93 11.07
N LEU A 83 12.11 -2.27 11.06
CA LEU A 83 12.23 -3.03 9.82
C LEU A 83 11.02 -2.81 8.89
N ALA A 84 9.81 -2.87 9.43
CA ALA A 84 8.58 -2.63 8.67
C ALA A 84 8.50 -1.18 8.14
N LEU A 85 8.94 -0.21 8.94
CA LEU A 85 9.00 1.20 8.55
C LEU A 85 10.00 1.44 7.41
N VAL A 86 11.23 0.91 7.54
CA VAL A 86 12.26 1.02 6.49
C VAL A 86 11.77 0.38 5.19
N ALA A 87 11.16 -0.80 5.29
CA ALA A 87 10.49 -1.47 4.16
C ALA A 87 9.45 -0.59 3.48
N ALA A 88 8.56 0.02 4.27
CA ALA A 88 7.48 0.87 3.81
C ALA A 88 7.98 2.14 3.13
N VAL A 89 8.88 2.89 3.79
CA VAL A 89 9.42 4.15 3.28
C VAL A 89 10.21 3.92 1.98
N LEU A 90 11.07 2.89 1.95
CA LEU A 90 11.86 2.57 0.76
C LEU A 90 10.96 2.19 -0.42
N TYR A 91 9.95 1.34 -0.19
CA TYR A 91 8.98 1.00 -1.23
C TYR A 91 8.22 2.23 -1.72
N HIS A 92 7.73 3.06 -0.78
CA HIS A 92 6.96 4.26 -1.08
C HIS A 92 7.75 5.23 -1.97
N ALA A 93 9.01 5.50 -1.61
CA ALA A 93 9.90 6.37 -2.36
C ALA A 93 10.20 5.82 -3.77
N LEU A 94 10.62 4.55 -3.87
CA LEU A 94 10.93 3.93 -5.16
C LEU A 94 9.72 3.85 -6.08
N ASN A 95 8.55 3.46 -5.55
CA ASN A 95 7.34 3.40 -6.35
C ASN A 95 6.80 4.79 -6.70
N GLY A 96 6.98 5.80 -5.84
CA GLY A 96 6.69 7.20 -6.17
C GLY A 96 7.52 7.69 -7.37
N VAL A 97 8.82 7.36 -7.42
CA VAL A 97 9.67 7.65 -8.58
C VAL A 97 9.16 6.92 -9.82
N ARG A 98 8.79 5.64 -9.73
CA ARG A 98 8.17 4.93 -10.85
C ARG A 98 6.91 5.63 -11.35
N VAL A 99 6.02 6.06 -10.47
CA VAL A 99 4.77 6.77 -10.86
C VAL A 99 5.12 8.09 -11.55
N MET A 100 6.03 8.89 -11.00
CA MET A 100 6.49 10.13 -11.65
C MET A 100 7.09 9.87 -13.04
N LEU A 101 7.88 8.80 -13.21
CA LEU A 101 8.41 8.42 -14.52
C LEU A 101 7.29 7.98 -15.48
N VAL A 102 6.27 7.27 -15.00
CA VAL A 102 5.12 6.90 -15.85
C VAL A 102 4.35 8.14 -16.30
N ASP A 103 4.18 9.13 -15.43
CA ASP A 103 3.37 10.32 -15.70
C ASP A 103 4.09 11.37 -16.56
N PHE A 104 5.39 11.57 -16.33
CA PHE A 104 6.15 12.65 -16.98
C PHE A 104 6.99 12.21 -18.18
N TRP A 105 7.22 10.90 -18.38
CA TRP A 105 7.98 10.40 -19.53
C TRP A 105 7.05 9.84 -20.62
N SER A 106 7.23 10.30 -21.86
CA SER A 106 6.40 9.89 -23.00
C SER A 106 6.37 8.37 -23.27
N LYS A 107 7.41 7.63 -22.89
CA LYS A 107 7.47 6.16 -23.00
C LYS A 107 7.17 5.44 -21.67
N GLY A 108 6.89 6.18 -20.60
CA GLY A 108 6.66 5.65 -19.26
C GLY A 108 5.63 4.51 -19.20
N PRO A 109 4.42 4.66 -19.78
CA PRO A 109 3.40 3.60 -19.79
C PRO A 109 3.84 2.30 -20.48
N GLN A 110 4.75 2.38 -21.47
CA GLN A 110 5.27 1.22 -22.20
C GLN A 110 6.21 0.38 -21.31
N TYR A 111 6.98 1.04 -20.44
CA TYR A 111 7.97 0.39 -19.58
C TYR A 111 7.46 0.14 -18.14
N GLN A 112 6.18 0.39 -17.85
CA GLN A 112 5.63 0.33 -16.48
C GLN A 112 5.90 -0.99 -15.73
N ARG A 113 5.88 -2.12 -16.45
CA ARG A 113 6.15 -3.46 -15.89
C ARG A 113 7.63 -3.68 -15.64
N LEU A 114 8.49 -3.25 -16.58
CA LEU A 114 9.94 -3.29 -16.39
C LEU A 114 10.35 -2.42 -15.20
N MET A 115 9.84 -1.19 -15.12
CA MET A 115 10.09 -0.29 -13.98
C MET A 115 9.64 -0.90 -12.66
N LEU A 116 8.50 -1.61 -12.62
CA LEU A 116 8.05 -2.31 -11.41
C LEU A 116 9.07 -3.36 -10.95
N TRP A 117 9.58 -4.18 -11.86
CA TRP A 117 10.58 -5.19 -11.52
C TRP A 117 11.93 -4.58 -11.11
N VAL A 118 12.34 -3.49 -11.77
CA VAL A 118 13.56 -2.76 -11.42
C VAL A 118 13.47 -2.21 -9.99
N ILE A 119 12.37 -1.54 -9.63
CA ILE A 119 12.23 -1.01 -8.27
C ILE A 119 12.17 -2.12 -7.23
N LEU A 120 11.53 -3.26 -7.53
CA LEU A 120 11.49 -4.40 -6.62
C LEU A 120 12.89 -5.02 -6.44
N ALA A 121 13.66 -5.15 -7.51
CA ALA A 121 15.03 -5.64 -7.44
C ALA A 121 15.92 -4.72 -6.57
N ILE A 122 15.82 -3.40 -6.78
CA ILE A 122 16.53 -2.41 -5.95
C ILE A 122 16.06 -2.50 -4.49
N TRP A 123 14.75 -2.60 -4.27
CA TRP A 123 14.17 -2.72 -2.94
C TRP A 123 14.74 -3.94 -2.21
N PHE A 124 14.75 -5.13 -2.82
CA PHE A 124 15.34 -6.32 -2.19
C PHE A 124 16.84 -6.20 -1.97
N LEU A 125 17.56 -5.64 -2.94
CA LEU A 125 19.02 -5.45 -2.86
C LEU A 125 19.42 -4.55 -1.68
N VAL A 126 18.61 -3.54 -1.37
CA VAL A 126 18.84 -2.64 -0.22
C VAL A 126 18.25 -3.22 1.07
N MET A 127 17.07 -3.85 1.02
CA MET A 127 16.39 -4.38 2.20
C MET A 127 17.09 -5.58 2.82
N ILE A 128 17.66 -6.49 2.04
CA ILE A 128 18.33 -7.68 2.58
C ILE A 128 19.49 -7.31 3.52
N PRO A 129 20.48 -6.48 3.10
CA PRO A 129 21.55 -6.06 4.00
C PRO A 129 21.04 -5.17 5.15
N GLY A 130 20.07 -4.29 4.87
CA GLY A 130 19.46 -3.44 5.92
C GLY A 130 18.75 -4.26 7.00
N ALA A 131 17.94 -5.24 6.60
CA ALA A 131 17.28 -6.18 7.50
C ALA A 131 18.31 -6.98 8.29
N GLY A 132 19.34 -7.53 7.64
CA GLY A 132 20.43 -8.23 8.32
C GLY A 132 21.11 -7.37 9.39
N ARG A 133 21.34 -6.08 9.11
CA ARG A 133 21.90 -5.13 10.07
C ARG A 133 20.98 -4.87 11.26
N ILE A 134 19.67 -4.68 11.00
CA ILE A 134 18.65 -4.47 12.04
C ILE A 134 18.55 -5.71 12.92
N PHE A 135 18.42 -6.90 12.33
CA PHE A 135 18.37 -8.16 13.07
C PHE A 135 19.63 -8.40 13.92
N TYR A 136 20.81 -8.12 13.38
CA TYR A 136 22.05 -8.22 14.15
C TYR A 136 22.03 -7.28 15.37
N ASN A 137 21.61 -6.01 15.20
CA ASN A 137 21.51 -5.08 16.31
C ASN A 137 20.48 -5.52 17.36
N MET A 138 19.37 -6.14 16.95
CA MET A 138 18.33 -6.58 17.87
C MET A 138 18.76 -7.75 18.77
N PHE A 139 19.58 -8.67 18.25
CA PHE A 139 19.84 -9.96 18.91
C PHE A 139 21.31 -10.22 19.27
N ALA A 140 22.26 -9.53 18.63
CA ALA A 140 23.69 -9.78 18.79
C ALA A 140 24.49 -8.51 19.13
N GLY A 141 23.91 -7.32 18.94
CA GLY A 141 24.47 -6.05 19.37
C GLY A 141 24.18 -5.78 20.84
N HIS A 142 24.90 -6.45 21.73
CA HIS A 142 24.97 -6.11 23.16
C HIS A 142 26.35 -5.53 23.47
#